data_AF-A0A7I7L8S5-F1
#
_entry.id   AF-A0A7I7L8S5-F1
#
_cell.length_a   1.000
_cell.length_b   1.000
_cell.length_c   1.000
_cell.angle_alpha   90.00
_cell.angle_beta   90.00
_cell.angle_gamma   90.00
#
_symmetry.space_group_name_H-M   'P 1'
#
loop_
_entity.id
_entity.type
_entity.pdbx_description
1 polymer ?
#
loop_
_entity_poly.entity_id
_entity_poly.type
_entity_poly.pdbx_seq_one_letter_code
_entity_poly.pdbx_strand_id
1 'polypeptide(L)'
;MISTSGTERRADGRQLRYQHRRGAIFDAVMAHVLEHGITGLSFRTLAAAVGVSHVTLRHHFGTKDQLLVEILGAIGTRIVIPEQLGADDVEALWRRWNEPGAQRRSQLLFEAYAQAVRHPDEYRGFLDRIVTDWIETIRQHAVQAG
;
A
#
# COMPACT_ATOMS: atom_id res chain seq x y z
N MET A 1 -47.89 -17.11 -0.38
CA MET A 1 -46.44 -17.40 -0.32
C MET A 1 -45.72 -16.10 -0.01
N ILE A 2 -44.96 -16.09 1.09
CA ILE A 2 -44.37 -14.89 1.72
C ILE A 2 -43.02 -14.54 1.06
N SER A 3 -42.81 -13.24 0.90
CA SER A 3 -41.63 -12.51 0.43
C SER A 3 -40.29 -12.95 1.02
N THR A 4 -39.24 -12.97 0.19
CA THR A 4 -37.82 -13.08 0.62
C THR A 4 -36.88 -12.10 -0.10
N SER A 5 -37.38 -10.94 -0.56
CA SER A 5 -36.62 -9.96 -1.35
C SER A 5 -36.21 -8.68 -0.60
N GLY A 6 -36.32 -8.66 0.74
CA GLY A 6 -36.01 -7.50 1.58
C GLY A 6 -34.62 -7.50 2.25
N THR A 7 -33.93 -8.64 2.26
CA THR A 7 -32.71 -8.85 3.08
C THR A 7 -31.42 -8.57 2.31
N GLU A 8 -31.35 -8.96 1.03
CA GLU A 8 -30.19 -8.72 0.15
C GLU A 8 -29.99 -7.22 -0.13
N ARG A 9 -31.05 -6.51 -0.54
CA ARG A 9 -31.00 -5.07 -0.87
C ARG A 9 -30.59 -4.16 0.30
N ARG A 10 -30.79 -4.60 1.55
CA ARG A 10 -30.36 -3.87 2.76
C ARG A 10 -28.93 -4.19 3.16
N ALA A 11 -28.45 -5.40 2.89
CA ALA A 11 -27.07 -5.80 3.11
C ALA A 11 -26.12 -5.08 2.12
N ASP A 12 -26.50 -5.01 0.85
CA ASP A 12 -25.76 -4.30 -0.19
C ASP A 12 -25.56 -2.82 0.16
N GLY A 13 -26.61 -2.14 0.64
CA GLY A 13 -26.51 -0.74 1.06
C GLY A 13 -25.58 -0.52 2.26
N ARG A 14 -25.46 -1.48 3.19
CA ARG A 14 -24.49 -1.39 4.30
C ARG A 14 -23.07 -1.62 3.81
N GLN A 15 -22.87 -2.60 2.94
CA GLN A 15 -21.55 -2.93 2.39
C GLN A 15 -21.00 -1.79 1.51
N LEU A 16 -21.84 -1.18 0.66
CA LEU A 16 -21.47 0.00 -0.12
C LEU A 16 -21.06 1.17 0.78
N ARG A 17 -21.86 1.50 1.80
CA ARG A 17 -21.52 2.57 2.76
C ARG A 17 -20.22 2.29 3.50
N TYR A 18 -19.98 1.03 3.87
CA TYR A 18 -18.73 0.59 4.48
C TYR A 18 -17.54 0.77 3.55
N GLN A 19 -17.67 0.34 2.28
CA GLN A 19 -16.61 0.50 1.27
C GLN A 19 -16.32 1.96 0.97
N HIS A 20 -17.34 2.81 0.80
CA HIS A 20 -17.16 4.25 0.63
C HIS A 20 -16.44 4.87 1.83
N ARG A 21 -16.80 4.49 3.06
CA ARG A 21 -16.13 4.99 4.26
C ARG A 21 -14.69 4.50 4.35
N ARG A 22 -14.45 3.23 4.08
CA ARG A 22 -13.10 2.63 4.06
C ARG A 22 -12.22 3.34 3.02
N GLY A 23 -12.73 3.56 1.81
CA GLY A 23 -12.04 4.28 0.74
C GLY A 23 -11.66 5.69 1.16
N ALA A 24 -12.61 6.47 1.70
CA ALA A 24 -12.33 7.83 2.17
C ALA A 24 -11.27 7.89 3.29
N ILE A 25 -11.26 6.91 4.21
CA ILE A 25 -10.22 6.83 5.24
C ILE A 25 -8.87 6.46 4.61
N PHE A 26 -8.85 5.52 3.65
CA PHE A 26 -7.63 5.13 2.95
C PHE A 26 -7.03 6.30 2.17
N ASP A 27 -7.86 7.09 1.49
CA ASP A 27 -7.41 8.27 0.75
C ASP A 27 -6.82 9.33 1.70
N ALA A 28 -7.43 9.55 2.85
CA ALA A 28 -6.89 10.46 3.87
C ALA A 28 -5.56 9.95 4.46
N VAL A 29 -5.46 8.65 4.72
CA VAL A 29 -4.21 8.00 5.16
C VAL A 29 -3.13 8.16 4.09
N MET A 30 -3.46 7.91 2.84
CA MET A 30 -2.54 8.04 1.72
C MET A 30 -2.05 9.48 1.58
N ALA A 31 -2.94 10.47 1.63
CA ALA A 31 -2.58 11.87 1.59
C ALA A 31 -1.63 12.26 2.73
N HIS A 32 -1.93 11.82 3.95
CA HIS A 32 -1.08 12.08 5.11
C HIS A 32 0.32 11.49 4.95
N VAL A 33 0.42 10.23 4.52
CA VAL A 33 1.70 9.55 4.27
C VAL A 33 2.49 10.23 3.16
N LEU A 34 1.83 10.57 2.03
CA LEU A 34 2.43 11.33 0.92
C LEU A 34 3.01 12.68 1.35
N GLU A 35 2.44 13.30 2.38
CA GLU A 35 2.87 14.60 2.87
C GLU A 35 3.96 14.49 3.94
N HIS A 36 3.86 13.54 4.87
CA HIS A 36 4.65 13.50 6.10
C HIS A 36 5.69 12.38 6.15
N GLY A 37 5.72 11.48 5.17
CA GLY A 37 6.58 10.29 5.22
C GLY A 37 5.97 9.17 6.07
N ILE A 38 6.77 8.15 6.36
CA ILE A 38 6.36 7.03 7.23
C ILE A 38 7.20 6.88 8.50
N THR A 39 8.28 7.64 8.62
CA THR A 39 9.14 7.63 9.80
C THR A 39 8.36 8.00 11.05
N GLY A 40 8.45 7.17 12.09
CA GLY A 40 7.74 7.39 13.35
C GLY A 40 6.22 7.22 13.29
N LEU A 41 5.66 6.77 12.15
CA LEU A 41 4.22 6.47 12.09
C LEU A 41 3.89 5.27 12.97
N SER A 42 2.95 5.50 13.87
CA SER A 42 2.22 4.47 14.59
C SER A 42 0.77 4.47 14.11
N PHE A 43 0.10 3.34 14.26
CA PHE A 43 -1.32 3.24 13.93
C PHE A 43 -2.19 4.23 14.73
N ARG A 44 -1.73 4.60 15.95
CA ARG A 44 -2.37 5.59 16.81
C ARG A 44 -2.19 7.02 16.28
N THR A 45 -0.97 7.39 15.89
CA THR A 45 -0.70 8.73 15.33
C THR A 45 -1.39 8.90 13.99
N LEU A 46 -1.43 7.85 13.17
CA LEU A 46 -2.14 7.84 11.90
C LEU A 46 -3.66 8.01 12.07
N ALA A 47 -4.28 7.30 13.02
CA ALA A 47 -5.69 7.44 13.32
C ALA A 47 -6.04 8.88 13.74
N ALA A 48 -5.22 9.48 14.59
CA ALA A 48 -5.38 10.87 15.02
C ALA A 48 -5.24 11.84 13.84
N ALA A 49 -4.24 11.64 12.97
CA ALA A 49 -3.99 12.49 11.81
C ALA A 49 -5.16 12.52 10.80
N VAL A 50 -5.83 11.38 10.60
CA VAL A 50 -6.97 11.27 9.67
C VAL A 50 -8.33 11.44 10.34
N GLY A 51 -8.36 11.84 11.61
CA GLY A 51 -9.58 12.17 12.34
C GLY A 51 -10.50 10.97 12.63
N VAL A 52 -9.94 9.77 12.81
CA VAL A 52 -10.69 8.57 13.18
C VAL A 52 -10.19 7.95 14.48
N SER A 53 -11.03 7.15 15.12
CA SER A 53 -10.58 6.41 16.30
C SER A 53 -9.63 5.27 15.91
N HIS A 54 -8.72 4.91 16.81
CA HIS A 54 -7.86 3.73 16.65
C HIS A 54 -8.69 2.45 16.42
N VAL A 55 -9.85 2.32 17.06
CA VAL A 55 -10.76 1.17 16.87
C VAL A 55 -11.34 1.17 15.46
N THR A 56 -11.76 2.33 14.95
CA THR A 56 -12.28 2.48 13.57
C THR A 56 -11.20 2.14 12.54
N LEU A 57 -9.98 2.64 12.71
CA LEU A 57 -8.88 2.34 11.81
C LEU A 57 -8.56 0.83 11.82
N ARG A 58 -8.50 0.22 13.02
CA ARG A 58 -8.23 -1.22 13.17
C ARG A 58 -9.34 -2.07 12.57
N HIS A 59 -10.58 -1.64 12.70
CA HIS A 59 -11.72 -2.33 12.12
C HIS A 59 -11.68 -2.34 10.58
N HIS A 60 -11.21 -1.27 9.96
CA HIS A 60 -11.18 -1.15 8.50
C HIS A 60 -9.94 -1.76 7.84
N PHE A 61 -8.78 -1.71 8.50
CA PHE A 61 -7.49 -2.05 7.90
C PHE A 61 -6.70 -3.11 8.66
N GLY A 62 -7.23 -3.62 9.78
CA GLY A 62 -6.55 -4.62 10.59
C GLY A 62 -5.30 -4.06 11.27
N THR A 63 -4.14 -4.68 11.03
CA THR A 63 -2.88 -4.32 11.68
C THR A 63 -2.12 -3.19 10.97
N LYS A 64 -1.10 -2.63 11.64
CA LYS A 64 -0.17 -1.67 11.04
C LYS A 64 0.46 -2.24 9.76
N ASP A 65 0.94 -3.48 9.81
CA ASP A 65 1.57 -4.16 8.66
C ASP A 65 0.61 -4.35 7.50
N GLN A 66 -0.65 -4.70 7.77
CA GLN A 66 -1.66 -4.85 6.73
C GLN A 66 -1.94 -3.52 6.02
N LEU A 67 -2.11 -2.44 6.79
CA LEU A 67 -2.29 -1.11 6.23
C LEU A 67 -1.06 -0.64 5.44
N LEU A 68 0.16 -0.88 5.94
CA LEU A 68 1.39 -0.52 5.23
C LEU A 68 1.52 -1.25 3.90
N VAL A 69 1.16 -2.54 3.86
CA VAL A 69 1.15 -3.29 2.60
C VAL A 69 0.10 -2.73 1.63
N GLU A 70 -1.10 -2.37 2.09
CA GLU A 70 -2.10 -1.75 1.23
C GLU A 70 -1.62 -0.39 0.67
N ILE A 71 -1.00 0.44 1.53
CA ILE A 71 -0.46 1.74 1.12
C ILE A 71 0.61 1.57 0.03
N LEU A 72 1.58 0.69 0.27
CA LEU A 72 2.69 0.51 -0.64
C LEU A 72 2.28 -0.24 -1.91
N GLY A 73 1.31 -1.15 -1.84
CA GLY A 73 0.68 -1.73 -3.03
C GLY A 73 0.01 -0.67 -3.90
N ALA A 74 -0.70 0.29 -3.30
CA ALA A 74 -1.31 1.42 -4.02
C ALA A 74 -0.28 2.40 -4.60
N ILE A 75 0.88 2.56 -3.96
CA ILE A 75 1.99 3.36 -4.49
C ILE A 75 2.70 2.60 -5.63
N GLY A 76 2.96 1.30 -5.44
CA GLY A 76 3.71 0.43 -6.35
C GLY A 76 2.94 0.05 -7.61
N THR A 77 1.60 -0.04 -7.58
CA THR A 77 0.76 -0.29 -8.78
C THR A 77 0.89 0.79 -9.87
N ARG A 78 1.43 1.97 -9.53
CA ARG A 78 1.73 3.03 -10.51
C ARG A 78 3.13 2.91 -11.10
N ILE A 79 3.96 2.00 -10.60
CA ILE A 79 5.28 1.69 -11.11
C ILE A 79 5.12 0.53 -12.10
N VAL A 80 5.07 0.88 -13.38
CA VAL A 80 5.12 -0.12 -14.45
C VAL A 80 6.58 -0.52 -14.62
N ILE A 81 6.89 -1.73 -14.17
CA ILE A 81 8.17 -2.37 -14.45
C ILE A 81 8.01 -3.14 -15.76
N PRO A 82 8.82 -2.85 -16.80
CA PRO A 82 8.83 -3.65 -18.01
C PRO A 82 9.10 -5.12 -17.68
N GLU A 83 8.36 -6.03 -18.32
CA GLU A 83 8.52 -7.49 -18.17
C GLU A 83 9.95 -7.96 -18.54
N GLN A 84 10.64 -7.19 -19.37
CA GLN A 84 12.04 -7.35 -19.74
C GLN A 84 12.78 -6.06 -19.39
N LEU A 85 13.68 -6.13 -18.40
CA LEU A 85 14.54 -5.02 -17.97
C LEU A 85 15.92 -5.17 -18.62
N GLY A 86 16.18 -4.42 -19.69
CA GLY A 86 17.52 -4.22 -20.22
C GLY A 86 18.31 -3.18 -19.41
N ALA A 87 19.63 -3.11 -19.60
CA ALA A 87 20.48 -2.13 -18.92
C ALA A 87 20.05 -0.68 -19.21
N ASP A 88 19.64 -0.39 -20.44
CA ASP A 88 19.13 0.92 -20.85
C ASP A 88 17.75 1.24 -20.24
N ASP A 89 16.96 0.21 -19.91
CA ASP A 89 15.66 0.35 -19.24
C ASP A 89 15.80 0.73 -17.77
N VAL A 90 16.90 0.31 -17.11
CA VAL A 90 17.20 0.68 -15.72
C VAL A 90 17.39 2.20 -15.61
N GLU A 91 18.13 2.80 -16.54
CA GLU A 91 18.35 4.25 -16.53
C GLU A 91 17.07 5.02 -16.84
N ALA A 92 16.27 4.55 -17.80
CA ALA A 92 14.97 5.14 -18.12
C ALA A 92 13.98 5.05 -16.95
N LEU A 93 13.94 3.90 -16.27
CA LEU A 93 13.13 3.68 -15.07
C LEU A 93 13.60 4.59 -13.92
N TRP A 94 14.92 4.73 -13.74
CA TRP A 94 15.51 5.62 -12.75
C TRP A 94 15.15 7.09 -13.00
N ARG A 95 15.22 7.56 -14.25
CA ARG A 95 14.81 8.94 -14.60
C ARG A 95 13.32 9.16 -14.34
N ARG A 96 12.47 8.23 -14.77
CA ARG A 96 11.01 8.30 -14.54
C ARG A 96 10.67 8.30 -13.04
N TRP A 97 11.41 7.54 -12.25
CA TRP A 97 11.27 7.49 -10.79
C TRP A 97 11.68 8.81 -10.12
N ASN A 98 12.62 9.55 -10.69
CA ASN A 98 13.15 10.81 -10.16
C ASN A 98 12.49 12.07 -10.74
N GLU A 99 11.44 11.94 -11.58
CA GLU A 99 10.67 13.10 -12.04
C GLU A 99 10.06 13.86 -10.85
N PRO A 100 10.01 15.20 -10.86
CA PRO A 100 9.50 16.00 -9.75
C PRO A 100 8.09 15.62 -9.27
N GLY A 101 7.22 15.17 -10.19
CA GLY A 101 5.87 14.69 -9.86
C GLY A 101 5.79 13.28 -9.26
N ALA A 102 6.86 12.48 -9.38
CA ALA A 102 7.00 11.14 -8.81
C ALA A 102 7.80 11.14 -7.50
N GLN A 103 8.66 12.15 -7.31
CA GLN A 103 9.68 12.20 -6.27
C GLN A 103 9.21 11.87 -4.85
N ARG A 104 8.04 12.37 -4.40
CA ARG A 104 7.53 12.05 -3.06
C ARG A 104 7.06 10.60 -2.90
N ARG A 105 6.36 10.04 -3.90
CA ARG A 105 5.95 8.62 -3.90
C ARG A 105 7.16 7.69 -3.92
N SER A 106 8.11 8.04 -4.77
CA SER A 106 9.40 7.41 -4.93
C SER A 106 10.21 7.39 -3.63
N GLN A 107 10.31 8.53 -2.94
CA GLN A 107 10.99 8.64 -1.65
C GLN A 107 10.32 7.79 -0.57
N LEU A 108 8.98 7.77 -0.54
CA LEU A 108 8.23 6.96 0.42
C LEU A 108 8.48 5.46 0.28
N LEU A 109 8.58 4.95 -0.94
CA LEU A 109 8.95 3.56 -1.17
C LEU A 109 10.34 3.26 -0.63
N PHE A 110 11.33 4.11 -0.94
CA PHE A 110 12.68 3.93 -0.42
C PHE A 110 12.75 4.10 1.10
N GLU A 111 11.97 5.01 1.68
CA GLU A 111 11.84 5.18 3.13
C GLU A 111 11.25 3.92 3.77
N ALA A 112 10.23 3.30 3.15
CA ALA A 112 9.64 2.05 3.60
C ALA A 112 10.64 0.90 3.62
N TYR A 113 11.38 0.73 2.52
CA TYR A 113 12.41 -0.29 2.45
C TYR A 113 13.54 -0.03 3.45
N ALA A 114 14.00 1.22 3.57
CA ALA A 114 15.07 1.57 4.50
C ALA A 114 14.66 1.33 5.97
N GLN A 115 13.42 1.65 6.34
CA GLN A 115 12.89 1.38 7.68
C GLN A 115 12.74 -0.12 7.92
N ALA A 116 12.21 -0.86 6.95
CA ALA A 116 12.01 -2.30 7.10
C ALA A 116 13.34 -3.06 7.23
N VAL A 117 14.39 -2.66 6.49
CA VAL A 117 15.73 -3.26 6.64
C VAL A 117 16.36 -2.93 8.00
N ARG A 118 16.09 -1.75 8.57
CA ARG A 118 16.61 -1.35 9.88
C ARG A 118 15.85 -1.96 11.06
N HIS A 119 14.56 -2.23 10.87
CA HIS A 119 13.66 -2.74 11.91
C HIS A 119 12.91 -3.99 11.41
N PRO A 120 13.62 -5.07 11.03
CA PRO A 120 13.04 -6.21 10.34
C PRO A 120 11.97 -6.94 11.16
N ASP A 121 12.07 -6.95 12.49
CA ASP A 121 11.06 -7.56 13.36
C ASP A 121 9.75 -6.75 13.41
N GLU A 122 9.83 -5.42 13.35
CA GLU A 122 8.64 -4.55 13.32
C GLU A 122 7.93 -4.60 11.96
N TYR A 123 8.69 -4.86 10.89
CA TYR A 123 8.20 -4.88 9.52
C TYR A 123 8.15 -6.30 8.93
N ARG A 124 8.20 -7.35 9.75
CA ARG A 124 8.30 -8.74 9.27
C ARG A 124 7.17 -9.11 8.30
N GLY A 125 5.93 -8.80 8.66
CA GLY A 125 4.77 -9.09 7.80
C GLY A 125 4.72 -8.25 6.51
N PHE A 126 5.42 -7.11 6.49
CA PHE A 126 5.61 -6.28 5.31
C PHE A 126 6.72 -6.86 4.41
N LEU A 127 7.88 -7.19 4.99
CA LEU A 127 9.01 -7.79 4.28
C LEU A 127 8.61 -9.11 3.63
N ASP A 128 7.91 -9.98 4.36
CA ASP A 128 7.48 -11.29 3.86
C ASP A 128 6.54 -11.18 2.64
N ARG A 129 5.78 -10.08 2.50
CA ARG A 129 4.80 -9.91 1.42
C ARG A 129 5.35 -9.13 0.24
N ILE A 130 6.08 -8.05 0.49
CA ILE A 130 6.61 -7.20 -0.60
C ILE A 130 7.92 -7.78 -1.13
N VAL A 131 8.83 -8.25 -0.26
CA VAL A 131 10.14 -8.74 -0.72
C VAL A 131 10.01 -10.11 -1.38
N THR A 132 9.16 -11.00 -0.87
CA THR A 132 8.96 -12.32 -1.49
C THR A 132 8.30 -12.22 -2.85
N ASP A 133 7.25 -11.39 -3.00
CA ASP A 133 6.58 -11.20 -4.29
C ASP A 133 7.51 -10.54 -5.32
N TRP A 134 8.32 -9.57 -4.91
CA TRP A 134 9.24 -8.86 -5.81
C TRP A 134 10.49 -9.68 -6.16
N ILE A 135 11.08 -10.41 -5.19
CA ILE A 135 12.22 -11.30 -5.47
C ILE A 135 11.78 -12.46 -6.35
N GLU A 136 10.60 -13.04 -6.13
CA GLU A 136 10.11 -14.13 -6.96
C GLU A 136 9.81 -13.66 -8.39
N THR A 137 9.28 -12.44 -8.56
CA THR A 137 9.12 -11.82 -9.89
C THR A 137 10.46 -11.63 -10.60
N ILE A 138 11.49 -11.09 -9.91
CA ILE A 138 12.84 -10.91 -10.48
C ILE A 138 13.49 -12.27 -10.79
N ARG A 139 13.33 -13.26 -9.91
CA ARG A 139 13.88 -14.61 -10.07
C ARG A 139 13.26 -15.32 -11.27
N GLN A 140 11.95 -15.22 -11.44
CA GLN A 140 11.24 -15.79 -12.58
C GLN A 140 11.71 -15.16 -13.90
N HIS A 141 11.97 -13.86 -13.94
CA HIS A 141 12.51 -13.19 -15.12
C HIS A 141 13.98 -13.51 -15.40
N ALA A 142 14.82 -13.62 -14.37
CA ALA A 142 16.22 -14.01 -14.53
C ALA A 142 16.41 -15.45 -15.05
N VAL A 143 15.46 -16.34 -14.74
CA VAL A 143 15.46 -17.73 -15.24
C VAL A 143 14.93 -17.84 -16.68
N GLN A 144 14.08 -16.91 -17.13
CA GLN A 144 13.56 -16.91 -18.51
C GLN A 144 14.48 -16.19 -19.52
N ALA A 145 15.42 -15.37 -19.04
CA ALA A 145 16.42 -14.68 -19.86
C ALA A 145 17.71 -15.49 -20.10
N GLY A 146 17.75 -16.76 -19.64
CA GLY A 146 18.80 -17.74 -19.94
C GLY A 146 18.28 -18.84 -20.86
#